data_AF-A0A7W6PUR3-F1
#
_entry.id   AF-A0A7W6PUR3-F1
#
_cell.length_a   1.000
_cell.length_b   1.000
_cell.length_c   1.000
_cell.angle_alpha   90.00
_cell.angle_beta   90.00
_cell.angle_gamma   90.00
#
_symmetry.space_group_name_H-M   'P 1'
#
loop_
_entity.id
_entity.type
_entity.pdbx_description
1 polymer ?
#
loop_
_entity_poly.entity_id
_entity_poly.type
_entity_poly.pdbx_seq_one_letter_code
_entity_poly.pdbx_strand_id
1 'polypeptide(L)'
;MSVQGPHGRGGTVQRSVERRPGGASVERSLDTNDGRHFEASRSAAWGGGYYSGSRTVTGPNGGTVTRRATVDAWHRPLPPAGYWGPRRGYYFAPGYGYFPVTAPYYARPWTIGAIVPVSLRRYYVPVPAVYGLPVAPVGHSWIFVGNRTALVAGRTGVIVRLGPVFW
;
A
#
# COMPACT_ATOMS: atom_id res chain seq x y z
N MET A 1 24.69 17.49 7.01
CA MET A 1 26.09 17.00 7.12
C MET A 1 26.92 17.73 6.08
N SER A 2 28.14 18.17 6.41
CA SER A 2 29.09 18.71 5.43
C SER A 2 30.13 17.64 5.10
N VAL A 3 30.54 17.58 3.84
CA VAL A 3 31.57 16.66 3.34
C VAL A 3 32.60 17.47 2.57
N GLN A 4 33.88 17.23 2.85
CA GLN A 4 35.00 17.86 2.16
C GLN A 4 35.87 16.77 1.53
N GLY A 5 36.07 16.87 0.22
CA GLY A 5 36.89 15.98 -0.59
C GLY A 5 38.19 16.64 -1.03
N PRO A 6 39.04 15.89 -1.77
CA PRO A 6 40.31 16.40 -2.29
C PRO A 6 40.14 17.62 -3.19
N HIS A 7 41.19 18.46 -3.26
CA HIS A 7 41.26 19.66 -4.12
C HIS A 7 40.22 20.74 -3.81
N GLY A 8 39.85 20.89 -2.53
CA GLY A 8 38.94 21.95 -2.09
C GLY A 8 37.47 21.73 -2.48
N ARG A 9 37.12 20.57 -3.05
CA ARG A 9 35.73 20.22 -3.37
C ARG A 9 34.98 19.88 -2.10
N GLY A 10 33.77 20.43 -1.93
CA GLY A 10 32.97 20.17 -0.74
C GLY A 10 31.50 20.41 -0.98
N GLY A 11 30.68 19.94 -0.05
CA GLY A 11 29.26 20.19 -0.13
C GLY A 11 28.52 19.88 1.16
N THR A 12 27.33 20.44 1.27
CA THR A 12 26.41 20.20 2.36
C THR A 12 25.28 19.31 1.85
N VAL A 13 25.09 18.18 2.52
CA VAL A 13 23.95 17.30 2.29
C VAL A 13 22.96 17.49 3.42
N GLN A 14 21.70 17.76 3.07
CA GLN A 14 20.59 17.70 4.01
C GLN A 14 19.72 16.49 3.68
N ARG A 15 19.10 15.90 4.71
CA ARG A 15 18.20 14.77 4.57
C ARG A 15 17.11 14.85 5.62
N SER A 16 15.87 14.95 5.18
CA SER A 16 14.68 14.77 6.01
C SER A 16 14.09 13.38 5.74
N VAL A 17 13.56 12.73 6.78
CA VAL A 17 12.88 11.44 6.65
C VAL A 17 11.65 11.48 7.52
N GLU A 18 10.50 11.24 6.93
CA GLU A 18 9.26 11.04 7.67
C GLU A 18 8.81 9.60 7.49
N ARG A 19 8.47 8.95 8.60
CA ARG A 19 7.91 7.60 8.60
C ARG A 19 6.61 7.64 9.37
N ARG A 20 5.58 7.04 8.78
CA ARG A 20 4.26 6.90 9.39
C ARG A 20 3.69 5.54 9.04
N PRO A 21 2.72 5.03 9.80
CA PRO A 21 1.97 3.85 9.38
C PRO A 21 1.45 4.06 7.95
N GLY A 22 1.76 3.11 7.07
CA GLY A 22 1.33 3.13 5.67
C GLY A 22 2.06 4.11 4.75
N GLY A 23 3.22 4.65 5.14
CA GLY A 23 4.03 5.43 4.21
C GLY A 23 5.34 5.98 4.77
N ALA A 24 6.20 6.41 3.86
CA ALA A 24 7.41 7.14 4.18
C ALA A 24 7.76 8.16 3.10
N SER A 25 8.31 9.29 3.50
CA SER A 25 8.90 10.30 2.62
C SER A 25 10.35 10.54 3.03
N VAL A 26 11.17 10.85 2.03
CA VAL A 26 12.56 11.24 2.19
C VAL A 26 12.82 12.40 1.25
N GLU A 27 13.33 13.49 1.79
CA GLU A 27 13.87 14.57 0.97
C GLU A 27 15.37 14.62 1.21
N ARG A 28 16.11 14.96 0.16
CA ARG A 28 17.55 15.11 0.20
C ARG A 28 17.94 16.28 -0.68
N SER A 29 18.76 17.16 -0.15
CA SER A 29 19.44 18.19 -0.94
C SER A 29 20.95 18.03 -0.86
N LEU A 30 21.66 18.46 -1.90
CA LEU A 30 23.11 18.60 -1.94
C LEU A 30 23.45 19.97 -2.52
N ASP A 31 24.07 20.79 -1.71
CA ASP A 31 24.70 22.05 -2.10
C ASP A 31 26.19 21.83 -2.24
N THR A 32 26.75 22.03 -3.43
CA THR A 32 28.19 21.98 -3.65
C THR A 32 28.80 23.37 -3.54
N ASN A 33 30.06 23.45 -3.11
CA ASN A 33 30.77 24.73 -3.03
C ASN A 33 31.04 25.40 -4.39
N ASP A 34 30.90 24.65 -5.48
CA ASP A 34 30.93 25.16 -6.86
C ASP A 34 29.55 25.69 -7.34
N GLY A 35 28.59 25.89 -6.43
CA GLY A 35 27.29 26.51 -6.70
C GLY A 35 26.24 25.59 -7.34
N ARG A 36 26.50 24.29 -7.47
CA ARG A 36 25.50 23.32 -7.96
C ARG A 36 24.61 22.85 -6.82
N HIS A 37 23.31 22.87 -7.06
CA HIS A 37 22.28 22.39 -6.16
C HIS A 37 21.55 21.17 -6.74
N PHE A 38 21.31 20.16 -5.92
CA PHE A 38 20.55 18.98 -6.30
C PHE A 38 19.48 18.72 -5.25
N GLU A 39 18.27 18.43 -5.68
CA GLU A 39 17.20 17.97 -4.79
C GLU A 39 16.68 16.61 -5.25
N ALA A 40 16.35 15.77 -4.29
CA ALA A 40 15.66 14.53 -4.54
C ALA A 40 14.60 14.31 -3.47
N SER A 41 13.35 14.15 -3.91
CA SER A 41 12.27 13.69 -3.05
C SER A 41 11.89 12.26 -3.42
N ARG A 42 11.62 11.43 -2.41
CA ARG A 42 11.11 10.08 -2.57
C ARG A 42 9.96 9.89 -1.61
N SER A 43 8.81 9.48 -2.12
CA SER A 43 7.69 9.10 -1.27
C SER A 43 7.24 7.68 -1.60
N ALA A 44 6.73 7.00 -0.58
CA ALA A 44 6.10 5.70 -0.71
C ALA A 44 4.88 5.66 0.21
N ALA A 45 3.80 5.05 -0.27
CA ALA A 45 2.62 4.73 0.52
C ALA A 45 2.33 3.23 0.36
N TRP A 46 1.94 2.59 1.44
CA TRP A 46 1.45 1.23 1.43
C TRP A 46 0.22 1.13 2.32
N GLY A 47 -0.82 0.50 1.80
CA GLY A 47 -2.14 0.52 2.41
C GLY A 47 -3.09 -0.24 1.50
N GLY A 48 -4.17 -0.82 2.02
CA GLY A 48 -5.20 -1.43 1.17
C GLY A 48 -4.71 -2.49 0.16
N GLY A 49 -3.49 -3.02 0.31
CA GLY A 49 -2.93 -4.06 -0.57
C GLY A 49 -2.14 -3.55 -1.75
N TYR A 50 -1.80 -2.27 -1.74
CA TYR A 50 -1.00 -1.64 -2.77
C TYR A 50 0.23 -0.99 -2.14
N TYR A 51 1.31 -0.97 -2.90
CA TYR A 51 2.44 -0.09 -2.72
C TYR A 51 2.42 0.91 -3.86
N SER A 52 2.53 2.19 -3.54
CA SER A 52 2.83 3.24 -4.50
C SER A 52 4.09 3.97 -4.05
N GLY A 53 4.94 4.35 -5.00
CA GLY A 53 6.12 5.14 -4.70
C GLY A 53 6.51 6.04 -5.86
N SER A 54 7.05 7.21 -5.53
CA SER A 54 7.62 8.14 -6.49
C SER A 54 9.02 8.55 -6.06
N ARG A 55 9.83 8.90 -7.05
CA ARG A 55 11.11 9.58 -6.86
C ARG A 55 11.21 10.71 -7.87
N THR A 56 11.42 11.92 -7.38
CA THR A 56 11.68 13.11 -8.17
C THR A 56 13.10 13.56 -7.90
N VAL A 57 13.84 13.92 -8.95
CA VAL A 57 15.19 14.49 -8.84
C VAL A 57 15.25 15.76 -9.65
N THR A 58 15.62 16.87 -9.01
CA THR A 58 15.89 18.16 -9.64
C THR A 58 17.40 18.34 -9.72
N GLY A 59 17.91 18.49 -10.93
CA GLY A 59 19.32 18.73 -11.19
C GLY A 59 19.71 20.22 -11.10
N PRO A 60 21.00 20.53 -11.21
CA PRO A 60 21.55 21.88 -11.01
C PRO A 60 21.10 22.90 -12.06
N ASN A 61 20.51 22.45 -13.16
CA ASN A 61 19.95 23.32 -14.20
C ASN A 61 18.42 23.47 -14.06
N GLY A 62 17.83 23.07 -12.92
CA GLY A 62 16.38 23.09 -12.68
C GLY A 62 15.58 21.96 -13.36
N GLY A 63 16.24 21.11 -14.16
CA GLY A 63 15.60 19.98 -14.83
C GLY A 63 15.13 18.91 -13.84
N THR A 64 13.87 18.48 -13.97
CA THR A 64 13.24 17.52 -13.05
C THR A 64 12.94 16.19 -13.74
N VAL A 65 13.31 15.07 -13.10
CA VAL A 65 12.95 13.71 -13.54
C VAL A 65 12.15 13.01 -12.46
N THR A 66 10.94 12.56 -12.81
CA THR A 66 10.05 11.82 -11.91
C THR A 66 9.88 10.39 -12.37
N ARG A 67 10.13 9.42 -11.48
CA ARG A 67 9.79 8.00 -11.68
C ARG A 67 8.73 7.58 -10.67
N ARG A 68 7.74 6.82 -11.13
CA ARG A 68 6.64 6.29 -10.31
C ARG A 68 6.59 4.77 -10.45
N ALA A 69 6.27 4.09 -9.36
CA ALA A 69 6.03 2.65 -9.33
C ALA A 69 4.81 2.36 -8.46
N THR A 70 3.89 1.57 -8.99
CA THR A 70 2.72 1.10 -8.23
C THR A 70 2.58 -0.40 -8.43
N VAL A 71 2.57 -1.16 -7.34
CA VAL A 71 2.46 -2.62 -7.34
C VAL A 71 1.44 -3.08 -6.32
N ASP A 72 0.80 -4.22 -6.57
CA ASP A 72 -0.03 -4.87 -5.56
C ASP A 72 0.81 -5.68 -4.55
N ALA A 73 0.14 -6.29 -3.57
CA ALA A 73 0.76 -7.15 -2.55
C ALA A 73 1.51 -8.39 -3.12
N TRP A 74 1.45 -8.64 -4.43
CA TRP A 74 2.14 -9.73 -5.13
C TRP A 74 3.12 -9.24 -6.19
N HIS A 75 3.56 -7.98 -6.13
CA HIS A 75 4.52 -7.37 -7.05
C HIS A 75 4.06 -7.35 -8.52
N ARG A 76 2.76 -7.34 -8.79
CA ARG A 76 2.21 -7.21 -10.14
C ARG A 76 1.89 -5.74 -10.46
N PRO A 77 2.12 -5.28 -11.72
CA PRO A 77 1.66 -3.97 -12.16
C PRO A 77 0.14 -3.87 -12.00
N LEU A 78 -0.34 -2.76 -11.41
CA LEU A 78 -1.77 -2.58 -11.26
C LEU A 78 -2.47 -2.40 -12.61
N PRO A 79 -3.72 -2.85 -12.73
CA PRO A 79 -4.63 -2.37 -13.76
C PRO A 79 -4.95 -0.87 -13.56
N PRO A 80 -5.45 -0.15 -14.59
CA PRO A 80 -5.62 1.31 -14.59
C PRO A 80 -6.44 1.86 -13.41
N ALA A 81 -6.29 3.17 -13.14
CA ALA A 81 -7.12 3.87 -12.15
C ALA A 81 -8.62 3.64 -12.42
N GLY A 82 -9.37 3.19 -11.40
CA GLY A 82 -10.79 2.81 -11.53
C GLY A 82 -11.04 1.32 -11.77
N TYR A 83 -10.02 0.46 -11.74
CA TYR A 83 -10.16 -1.00 -11.83
C TYR A 83 -10.53 -1.68 -10.49
N TRP A 84 -10.99 -0.91 -9.51
CA TRP A 84 -11.47 -1.39 -8.22
C TRP A 84 -12.89 -0.88 -8.01
N GLY A 85 -13.71 -1.65 -7.28
CA GLY A 85 -15.12 -1.32 -7.05
C GLY A 85 -16.05 -2.51 -7.26
N PRO A 86 -17.37 -2.33 -7.05
CA PRO A 86 -18.35 -3.38 -7.23
C PRO A 86 -18.60 -3.58 -8.72
N ARG A 87 -18.52 -4.83 -9.18
CA ARG A 87 -19.03 -5.25 -10.49
C ARG A 87 -20.18 -6.20 -10.25
N ARG A 88 -21.21 -6.16 -11.10
CA ARG A 88 -22.40 -7.01 -10.91
C ARG A 88 -22.01 -8.49 -10.76
N GLY A 89 -22.20 -9.04 -9.57
CA GLY A 89 -21.85 -10.44 -9.24
C GLY A 89 -20.38 -10.70 -8.86
N TYR A 90 -19.55 -9.66 -8.76
CA TYR A 90 -18.12 -9.78 -8.45
C TYR A 90 -17.66 -8.76 -7.40
N TYR A 91 -16.73 -9.18 -6.54
CA TYR A 91 -16.00 -8.29 -5.65
C TYR A 91 -14.53 -8.25 -6.00
N PHE A 92 -13.91 -7.11 -5.69
CA PHE A 92 -12.48 -6.90 -5.89
C PHE A 92 -11.72 -7.24 -4.61
N ALA A 93 -10.75 -8.15 -4.69
CA ALA A 93 -9.77 -8.40 -3.65
C ALA A 93 -8.38 -7.96 -4.15
N PRO A 94 -7.71 -7.03 -3.44
CA PRO A 94 -6.34 -6.64 -3.76
C PRO A 94 -5.43 -7.87 -3.90
N GLY A 95 -4.72 -7.95 -5.03
CA GLY A 95 -3.83 -9.07 -5.35
C GLY A 95 -4.51 -10.33 -5.92
N TYR A 96 -5.83 -10.47 -5.78
CA TYR A 96 -6.60 -11.56 -6.40
C TYR A 96 -7.39 -11.09 -7.64
N GLY A 97 -7.67 -9.79 -7.73
CA GLY A 97 -8.53 -9.22 -8.77
C GLY A 97 -10.01 -9.40 -8.46
N TYR A 98 -10.83 -9.48 -9.50
CA TYR A 98 -12.26 -9.70 -9.37
C TYR A 98 -12.57 -11.17 -9.15
N PHE A 99 -13.36 -11.47 -8.12
CA PHE A 99 -13.85 -12.81 -7.85
C PHE A 99 -15.37 -12.89 -7.83
N PRO A 100 -15.95 -14.01 -8.27
CA PRO A 100 -17.40 -14.19 -8.30
C PRO A 100 -17.94 -14.33 -6.87
N VAL A 101 -19.09 -13.72 -6.64
CA VAL A 101 -19.81 -13.77 -5.37
C VAL A 101 -21.20 -14.28 -5.67
N THR A 102 -21.60 -15.36 -5.01
CA THR A 102 -22.96 -15.89 -5.18
C THR A 102 -23.98 -14.86 -4.69
N ALA A 103 -25.10 -14.74 -5.41
CA ALA A 103 -26.18 -13.77 -5.17
C ALA A 103 -26.51 -13.49 -3.68
N PRO A 104 -26.63 -14.48 -2.77
CA PRO A 104 -26.96 -14.21 -1.36
C PRO A 104 -25.92 -13.43 -0.57
N TYR A 105 -24.68 -13.29 -1.06
CA TYR A 105 -23.61 -12.51 -0.43
C TYR A 105 -23.22 -11.27 -1.24
N TYR A 106 -23.84 -11.08 -2.40
CA TYR A 106 -23.64 -9.87 -3.20
C TYR A 106 -24.50 -8.73 -2.62
N ALA A 107 -23.92 -7.54 -2.52
CA ALA A 107 -24.50 -6.34 -1.89
C ALA A 107 -24.97 -6.52 -0.43
N ARG A 108 -24.64 -7.64 0.22
CA ARG A 108 -24.99 -7.89 1.61
C ARG A 108 -23.99 -7.19 2.55
N PRO A 109 -24.45 -6.43 3.57
CA PRO A 109 -23.56 -5.85 4.56
C PRO A 109 -22.92 -6.95 5.42
N TRP A 110 -21.62 -6.81 5.69
CA TRP A 110 -20.88 -7.70 6.59
C TRP A 110 -20.88 -7.12 8.00
N THR A 111 -21.36 -7.91 8.96
CA THR A 111 -21.44 -7.55 10.38
C THR A 111 -20.68 -8.55 11.25
N ILE A 112 -20.34 -8.15 12.47
CA ILE A 112 -19.78 -9.06 13.47
C ILE A 112 -20.81 -10.15 13.77
N GLY A 113 -20.36 -11.39 13.90
CA GLY A 113 -21.22 -12.57 14.08
C GLY A 113 -21.70 -13.21 12.76
N ALA A 114 -21.63 -12.50 11.63
CA ALA A 114 -21.99 -13.09 10.34
C ALA A 114 -20.98 -14.17 9.91
N ILE A 115 -21.45 -15.16 9.16
CA ILE A 115 -20.63 -16.27 8.68
C ILE A 115 -20.15 -15.99 7.26
N VAL A 116 -18.83 -16.02 7.06
CA VAL A 116 -18.20 -16.01 5.75
C VAL A 116 -18.20 -17.44 5.18
N PRO A 117 -18.81 -17.66 4.00
CA PRO A 117 -18.86 -18.97 3.36
C PRO A 117 -17.45 -19.44 2.98
N VAL A 118 -17.23 -20.76 2.99
CA VAL A 118 -15.89 -21.35 2.77
C VAL A 118 -15.28 -20.93 1.43
N SER A 119 -16.12 -20.74 0.40
CA SER A 119 -15.70 -20.29 -0.93
C SER A 119 -15.05 -18.91 -0.93
N LEU A 120 -15.43 -18.02 0.00
CA LEU A 120 -14.85 -16.70 0.16
C LEU A 120 -13.59 -16.71 1.04
N ARG A 121 -13.39 -17.74 1.87
CA ARG A 121 -12.27 -17.76 2.83
C ARG A 121 -10.90 -17.86 2.18
N ARG A 122 -10.84 -18.28 0.91
CA ARG A 122 -9.60 -18.32 0.12
C ARG A 122 -9.05 -16.94 -0.23
N TYR A 123 -9.87 -15.88 -0.16
CA TYR A 123 -9.45 -14.50 -0.40
C TYR A 123 -8.95 -13.87 0.90
N TYR A 124 -7.96 -14.52 1.52
CA TYR A 124 -7.36 -14.06 2.76
C TYR A 124 -6.37 -12.92 2.50
N VAL A 125 -6.11 -12.11 3.52
CA VAL A 125 -5.11 -11.04 3.49
C VAL A 125 -3.76 -11.64 3.86
N PRO A 126 -2.78 -11.75 2.94
CA PRO A 126 -1.53 -12.48 3.19
C PRO A 126 -0.61 -11.77 4.18
N VAL A 127 -0.52 -10.44 4.07
CA VAL A 127 0.33 -9.60 4.93
C VAL A 127 -0.53 -8.48 5.54
N PRO A 128 -1.17 -8.69 6.71
CA PRO A 128 -2.08 -7.72 7.33
C PRO A 128 -1.44 -6.34 7.53
N ALA A 129 -0.15 -6.29 7.87
CA ALA A 129 0.59 -5.04 8.10
C ALA A 129 0.58 -4.09 6.89
N VAL A 130 0.54 -4.61 5.65
CA VAL A 130 0.43 -3.80 4.42
C VAL A 130 -0.91 -3.06 4.36
N TYR A 131 -1.93 -3.55 5.05
CA TYR A 131 -3.27 -2.98 5.11
C TYR A 131 -3.52 -2.20 6.42
N GLY A 132 -2.47 -1.97 7.22
CA GLY A 132 -2.61 -1.36 8.56
C GLY A 132 -3.36 -2.26 9.56
N LEU A 133 -3.47 -3.55 9.26
CA LEU A 133 -4.16 -4.52 10.10
C LEU A 133 -3.17 -5.19 11.06
N PRO A 134 -3.58 -5.48 12.31
CA PRO A 134 -2.77 -6.27 13.22
C PRO A 134 -2.63 -7.71 12.71
N VAL A 135 -1.57 -8.39 13.15
CA VAL A 135 -1.39 -9.83 12.92
C VAL A 135 -2.63 -10.57 13.40
N ALA A 136 -3.14 -11.49 12.57
CA ALA A 136 -4.30 -12.29 12.93
C ALA A 136 -3.94 -13.26 14.07
N PRO A 137 -4.77 -13.37 15.12
CA PRO A 137 -4.58 -14.38 16.16
C PRO A 137 -4.56 -15.80 15.58
N VAL A 138 -3.97 -16.75 16.31
CA VAL A 138 -3.95 -18.17 15.90
C VAL A 138 -5.38 -18.64 15.61
N GLY A 139 -5.54 -19.38 14.51
CA GLY A 139 -6.84 -19.88 14.07
C GLY A 139 -7.76 -18.82 13.47
N HIS A 140 -7.28 -17.61 13.22
CA HIS A 140 -8.02 -16.54 12.54
C HIS A 140 -7.29 -16.08 11.29
N SER A 141 -8.07 -15.59 10.32
CA SER A 141 -7.54 -14.98 9.12
C SER A 141 -8.29 -13.70 8.80
N TRP A 142 -7.58 -12.68 8.34
CA TRP A 142 -8.20 -11.53 7.69
C TRP A 142 -8.67 -11.96 6.30
N ILE A 143 -9.90 -11.62 5.93
CA ILE A 143 -10.53 -12.02 4.66
C ILE A 143 -11.11 -10.79 3.98
N PHE A 144 -10.95 -10.71 2.65
CA PHE A 144 -11.62 -9.70 1.84
C PHE A 144 -13.09 -10.03 1.69
N VAL A 145 -13.95 -9.12 2.15
CA VAL A 145 -15.41 -9.26 2.13
C VAL A 145 -16.03 -7.97 1.57
N GLY A 146 -16.50 -8.02 0.32
CA GLY A 146 -17.04 -6.83 -0.34
C GLY A 146 -15.98 -5.75 -0.54
N ASN A 147 -16.21 -4.61 0.09
CA ASN A 147 -15.31 -3.45 0.06
C ASN A 147 -14.39 -3.33 1.29
N ARG A 148 -14.43 -4.31 2.21
CA ARG A 148 -13.70 -4.23 3.47
C ARG A 148 -13.06 -5.54 3.88
N THR A 149 -12.17 -5.48 4.86
CA THR A 149 -11.59 -6.66 5.47
C THR A 149 -12.37 -7.08 6.71
N ALA A 150 -12.38 -8.38 7.02
CA ALA A 150 -12.96 -8.92 8.24
C ALA A 150 -12.03 -9.97 8.84
N LEU A 151 -11.86 -9.96 10.16
CA LEU A 151 -11.17 -11.02 10.89
C LEU A 151 -12.17 -12.14 11.12
N VAL A 152 -11.81 -13.33 10.66
CA VAL A 152 -12.70 -14.48 10.59
C VAL A 152 -12.05 -15.65 11.32
N ALA A 153 -12.83 -16.33 12.16
CA ALA A 153 -12.41 -17.58 12.79
C ALA A 153 -12.32 -18.68 11.73
N GLY A 154 -11.16 -19.33 11.58
CA GLY A 154 -10.89 -20.27 10.49
C GLY A 154 -11.84 -21.48 10.47
N ARG A 155 -12.18 -22.00 11.66
CA ARG A 155 -13.03 -23.19 11.82
C ARG A 155 -14.50 -22.93 11.46
N THR A 156 -15.07 -21.84 11.99
CA THR A 156 -16.50 -21.55 11.86
C THR A 156 -16.83 -20.59 10.71
N GLY A 157 -15.90 -19.71 10.36
CA GLY A 157 -16.13 -18.60 9.43
C GLY A 157 -16.82 -17.40 10.05
N VAL A 158 -16.99 -17.37 11.37
CA VAL A 158 -17.64 -16.24 12.05
C VAL A 158 -16.72 -15.03 12.01
N ILE A 159 -17.30 -13.88 11.63
CA ILE A 159 -16.62 -12.58 11.71
C ILE A 159 -16.54 -12.18 13.18
N VAL A 160 -15.32 -12.05 13.68
CA VAL A 160 -15.05 -11.59 15.06
C VAL A 160 -14.69 -10.11 15.11
N ARG A 161 -14.24 -9.53 13.99
CA ARG A 161 -13.90 -8.11 13.90
C ARG A 161 -14.04 -7.60 12.46
N LEU A 162 -14.53 -6.38 12.31
CA LEU A 162 -14.50 -5.67 11.03
C LEU A 162 -13.22 -4.84 10.92
N GLY A 163 -12.62 -4.89 9.74
CA GLY A 163 -11.46 -4.08 9.36
C GLY A 163 -11.84 -2.88 8.50
N PRO A 164 -10.83 -2.14 8.02
CA PRO A 164 -11.03 -0.97 7.18
C PRO A 164 -11.66 -1.33 5.84
N VAL A 165 -12.37 -0.34 5.30
CA VAL A 165 -12.80 -0.29 3.90
C VAL A 165 -11.57 0.06 3.06
N PHE A 166 -11.39 -0.62 1.93
CA PHE A 166 -10.19 -0.46 1.08
C PHE A 166 -10.50 0.07 -0.33
N TRP A 167 -11.78 0.35 -0.64
CA TRP A 167 -12.23 1.18 -1.77
C TRP A 167 -13.64 1.74 -1.54
#